data_AF-A0A936UKH8-F1
#
_entry.id   AF-A0A936UKH8-F1
#
_cell.length_a   1.000
_cell.length_b   1.000
_cell.length_c   1.000
_cell.angle_alpha   90.00
_cell.angle_beta   90.00
_cell.angle_gamma   90.00
#
_symmetry.space_group_name_H-M   'P 1'
#
loop_
_entity.id
_entity.type
_entity.pdbx_description
1 polymer ?
#
loop_
_entity_poly.entity_id
_entity_poly.type
_entity_poly.pdbx_seq_one_letter_code
_entity_poly.pdbx_strand_id
1 'polypeptide(L)'
;MIESRQPAVAAQVSTKNATSSTVPCGTINRDVWLTFVSPGTTVTVVSDQAGQTLKLFSGSCGSLTCVFSATFNNVYTGLTAGATYYLKVGTNYDFPKQNIRVFAPPTNDECIDAVVAPRDQRRCRC
;
A
#
# COMPACT_ATOMS: atom_id res chain seq x y z
N MET A 1 -0.77 8.08 -26.26
CA MET A 1 -0.77 8.85 -24.99
C MET A 1 0.04 8.03 -24.00
N ILE A 2 1.15 8.56 -23.51
CA ILE A 2 1.98 7.88 -22.51
C ILE A 2 1.33 8.19 -21.17
N GLU A 3 0.63 7.22 -20.59
CA GLU A 3 0.08 7.33 -19.24
C GLU A 3 1.24 7.70 -18.31
N SER A 4 1.11 8.85 -17.64
CA SER A 4 2.08 9.27 -16.65
C SER A 4 2.16 8.18 -15.60
N ARG A 5 3.32 7.52 -15.49
CA ARG A 5 3.66 6.80 -14.26
C ARG A 5 3.47 7.82 -13.16
N GLN A 6 2.39 7.77 -12.39
CA GLN A 6 2.37 8.44 -11.12
C GLN A 6 3.31 7.57 -10.29
N PRO A 7 4.58 7.96 -10.06
CA PRO A 7 5.46 7.11 -9.29
C PRO A 7 4.79 6.98 -7.93
N ALA A 8 4.60 5.74 -7.49
CA ALA A 8 4.18 5.44 -6.14
C ALA A 8 5.24 6.04 -5.20
N VAL A 9 5.09 7.30 -4.80
CA VAL A 9 6.05 7.97 -3.94
C VAL A 9 5.98 7.24 -2.61
N ALA A 10 7.13 6.71 -2.19
CA ALA A 10 7.22 5.98 -0.95
C ALA A 10 6.96 6.93 0.23
N ALA A 11 6.03 6.57 1.10
CA ALA A 11 5.86 7.20 2.39
C ALA A 11 6.88 6.58 3.36
N GLN A 12 7.80 7.40 3.86
CA GLN A 12 8.73 6.96 4.90
C GLN A 12 8.06 7.10 6.27
N VAL A 13 8.00 6.02 7.04
CA VAL A 13 7.41 5.99 8.39
C VAL A 13 8.35 5.33 9.40
N SER A 14 8.06 5.51 10.70
CA SER A 14 8.78 4.89 11.81
C SER A 14 7.78 4.35 12.81
N THR A 15 7.94 3.09 13.23
CA THR A 15 7.15 2.51 14.33
C THR A 15 7.91 2.51 15.65
N LYS A 16 9.15 3.02 15.65
CA LYS A 16 9.93 3.19 16.88
C LYS A 16 9.20 4.14 17.82
N ASN A 17 9.03 3.70 19.07
CA ASN A 17 8.27 4.39 20.13
C ASN A 17 6.77 4.61 19.82
N ALA A 18 6.23 4.02 18.75
CA ALA A 18 4.79 4.03 18.52
C ALA A 18 4.07 3.17 19.56
N THR A 19 2.78 3.46 19.79
CA THR A 19 1.91 2.71 20.68
C THR A 19 0.87 1.94 19.87
N SER A 20 0.05 1.14 20.54
CA SER A 20 -1.02 0.37 19.91
C SER A 20 -2.31 1.20 19.78
N SER A 21 -2.92 1.17 18.60
CA SER A 21 -4.29 1.69 18.39
C SER A 21 -5.32 0.57 18.55
N THR A 22 -6.36 0.83 19.34
CA THR A 22 -7.53 -0.06 19.49
C THR A 22 -8.54 0.21 18.39
N VAL A 23 -8.60 -0.69 17.40
CA VAL A 23 -9.48 -0.58 16.22
C VAL A 23 -9.99 -1.98 15.83
N PRO A 24 -11.06 -2.07 15.00
CA PRO A 24 -11.49 -3.34 14.42
C PRO A 24 -10.36 -4.07 13.68
N CYS A 25 -10.53 -5.37 13.44
CA CYS A 25 -9.53 -6.24 12.81
C CYS A 25 -8.21 -6.41 13.57
N GLY A 26 -8.19 -6.08 14.86
CA GLY A 26 -7.17 -6.54 15.80
C GLY A 26 -6.11 -5.51 16.14
N THR A 27 -5.61 -5.62 17.36
CA THR A 27 -4.56 -4.80 17.95
C THR A 27 -3.18 -5.34 17.60
N ILE A 28 -2.21 -4.44 17.53
CA ILE A 28 -0.78 -4.74 17.35
C ILE A 28 -0.04 -3.80 18.30
N ASN A 29 1.07 -4.24 18.88
CA ASN A 29 1.77 -3.51 19.96
C ASN A 29 2.21 -2.11 19.55
N ARG A 30 2.54 -1.90 18.27
CA ARG A 30 3.00 -0.64 17.71
C ARG A 30 2.37 -0.45 16.35
N ASP A 31 1.74 0.70 16.14
CA ASP A 31 1.23 1.04 14.82
C ASP A 31 1.40 2.52 14.46
N VAL A 32 1.47 2.75 13.16
CA VAL A 32 1.38 4.07 12.55
C VAL A 32 0.32 4.07 11.47
N TRP A 33 -0.25 5.23 11.24
CA TRP A 33 -1.37 5.41 10.32
C TRP A 33 -0.97 6.28 9.14
N LEU A 34 -1.37 5.85 7.96
CA LEU A 34 -1.28 6.58 6.71
C LEU A 34 -2.69 6.75 6.13
N THR A 35 -2.89 7.81 5.38
CA THR A 35 -4.12 8.03 4.59
C THR A 35 -3.74 8.13 3.13
N PHE A 36 -4.59 7.59 2.26
CA PHE A 36 -4.42 7.74 0.82
C PHE A 36 -5.77 7.75 0.11
N VAL A 37 -5.80 8.42 -1.04
CA VAL A 37 -6.91 8.34 -1.98
C VAL A 37 -6.65 7.17 -2.92
N SER A 38 -7.60 6.24 -3.03
CA SER A 38 -7.41 5.02 -3.83
C SER A 38 -7.19 5.37 -5.31
N PRO A 39 -6.05 4.98 -5.91
CA PRO A 39 -5.79 5.23 -7.32
C PRO A 39 -6.62 4.36 -8.27
N GLY A 40 -7.24 3.29 -7.77
CA GLY A 40 -8.03 2.36 -8.57
C GLY A 40 -8.94 1.49 -7.72
N THR A 41 -9.58 0.51 -8.34
CA THR A 41 -10.38 -0.52 -7.66
C THR A 41 -9.54 -1.66 -7.09
N THR A 42 -8.31 -1.79 -7.59
CA THR A 42 -7.27 -2.69 -7.08
C THR A 42 -6.05 -1.87 -6.68
N VAL A 43 -5.55 -2.11 -5.48
CA VAL A 43 -4.39 -1.40 -4.92
C VAL A 43 -3.44 -2.38 -4.29
N THR A 44 -2.18 -2.30 -4.68
CA THR A 44 -1.07 -3.01 -4.05
C THR A 44 -0.42 -2.11 -3.02
N VAL A 45 -0.20 -2.66 -1.82
CA VAL A 45 0.59 -2.01 -0.76
C VAL A 45 1.79 -2.87 -0.45
N VAL A 46 2.97 -2.26 -0.52
CA VAL A 46 4.24 -2.90 -0.18
C VAL A 46 5.00 -2.11 0.86
N SER A 47 5.61 -2.84 1.77
CA SER A 47 6.62 -2.38 2.70
C SER A 47 7.98 -2.98 2.35
N ASP A 48 9.04 -2.25 2.70
CA ASP A 48 10.43 -2.71 2.58
C ASP A 48 10.94 -3.49 3.80
N GLN A 49 10.15 -3.65 4.87
CA GLN A 49 10.50 -4.55 5.98
C GLN A 49 9.57 -5.75 6.05
N ALA A 50 10.14 -6.88 6.47
CA ALA A 50 9.38 -8.06 6.87
C ALA A 50 8.74 -7.89 8.25
N GLY A 51 7.73 -8.71 8.55
CA GLY A 51 7.11 -8.76 9.88
C GLY A 51 6.16 -7.61 10.20
N GLN A 52 5.77 -6.81 9.21
CA GLN A 52 4.75 -5.76 9.35
C GLN A 52 3.39 -6.28 8.92
N THR A 53 2.37 -6.02 9.73
CA THR A 53 0.96 -6.24 9.40
C THR A 53 0.37 -4.97 8.81
N LEU A 54 -0.37 -5.12 7.71
CA LEU A 54 -1.02 -4.03 7.00
C LEU A 54 -2.54 -4.21 7.09
N LYS A 55 -3.23 -3.24 7.68
CA LYS A 55 -4.69 -3.27 7.82
C LYS A 55 -5.30 -2.06 7.15
N LEU A 56 -6.29 -2.29 6.30
CA LEU A 56 -6.96 -1.24 5.54
C LEU A 56 -8.32 -0.95 6.13
N PHE A 57 -8.62 0.33 6.32
CA PHE A 57 -9.85 0.82 6.91
C PHE A 57 -10.51 1.88 6.01
N SER A 58 -11.82 1.99 6.16
CA SER A 58 -12.66 3.03 5.58
C SER A 58 -13.52 3.69 6.66
N GLY A 59 -14.24 4.75 6.29
CA GLY A 59 -15.13 5.49 7.18
C GLY A 59 -14.49 6.75 7.77
N SER A 60 -14.77 7.03 9.03
CA SER A 60 -14.36 8.26 9.71
C SER A 60 -13.76 7.96 11.07
N CYS A 61 -13.01 8.92 11.62
CA CYS A 61 -12.48 8.83 12.98
C CYS A 61 -13.60 8.48 13.98
N GLY A 62 -13.36 7.47 14.82
CA GLY A 62 -14.35 6.97 15.79
C GLY A 62 -15.35 5.94 15.24
N SER A 63 -15.44 5.76 13.91
CA SER A 63 -16.32 4.77 13.28
C SER A 63 -15.62 4.09 12.08
N LEU A 64 -14.38 3.66 12.30
CA LEU A 64 -13.60 2.97 11.27
C LEU A 64 -14.16 1.58 11.02
N THR A 65 -14.34 1.24 9.75
CA THR A 65 -14.67 -0.12 9.31
C THR A 65 -13.41 -0.78 8.78
N CYS A 66 -13.14 -2.00 9.23
CA CYS A 66 -12.06 -2.80 8.65
C CYS A 66 -12.50 -3.33 7.29
N VAL A 67 -11.75 -2.97 6.25
CA VAL A 67 -11.97 -3.45 4.89
C VAL A 67 -11.11 -4.70 4.64
N PHE A 68 -9.86 -4.66 5.09
CA PHE A 68 -8.93 -5.79 4.95
C PHE A 68 -8.00 -5.92 6.15
N SER A 69 -7.65 -7.17 6.45
CA SER A 69 -6.64 -7.52 7.45
C SER A 69 -5.60 -8.43 6.82
N ALA A 70 -4.45 -7.87 6.44
CA ALA A 70 -3.36 -8.60 5.82
C ALA A 70 -2.12 -8.60 6.72
N THR A 71 -1.39 -9.71 6.76
CA THR A 71 -0.21 -9.84 7.62
C THR A 71 1.07 -9.35 6.95
N PHE A 72 1.06 -9.08 5.65
CA PHE A 72 2.21 -8.68 4.84
C PHE A 72 1.78 -7.83 3.63
N ASN A 73 2.73 -7.47 2.77
CA ASN A 73 2.50 -6.88 1.45
C ASN A 73 1.34 -7.60 0.74
N ASN A 74 0.35 -6.85 0.27
CA ASN A 74 -0.87 -7.43 -0.25
C ASN A 74 -1.49 -6.58 -1.35
N VAL A 75 -2.36 -7.23 -2.12
CA VAL A 75 -3.24 -6.64 -3.12
C VAL A 75 -4.65 -6.57 -2.53
N TYR A 76 -5.19 -5.37 -2.46
CA TYR A 76 -6.56 -5.10 -2.03
C TYR A 76 -7.43 -4.87 -3.27
N THR A 77 -8.52 -5.61 -3.39
CA THR A 77 -9.48 -5.51 -4.51
C THR A 77 -10.81 -4.95 -4.03
N GLY A 78 -11.69 -4.53 -4.96
CA GLY A 78 -13.02 -4.03 -4.61
C GLY A 78 -13.00 -2.66 -3.91
N LEU A 79 -11.90 -1.92 -4.01
CA LEU A 79 -11.84 -0.54 -3.54
C LEU A 79 -12.62 0.38 -4.50
N THR A 80 -12.95 1.56 -4.02
CA THR A 80 -13.54 2.64 -4.84
C THR A 80 -12.45 3.63 -5.22
N ALA A 81 -12.16 3.78 -6.51
CA ALA A 81 -11.21 4.78 -7.01
C ALA A 81 -11.66 6.20 -6.58
N GLY A 82 -10.72 7.03 -6.12
CA GLY A 82 -11.01 8.37 -5.60
C GLY A 82 -11.55 8.41 -4.16
N ALA A 83 -11.88 7.27 -3.54
CA ALA A 83 -12.26 7.24 -2.13
C ALA A 83 -11.03 7.24 -1.21
N THR A 84 -11.18 7.82 -0.01
CA THR A 84 -10.12 7.86 1.00
C THR A 84 -10.13 6.59 1.85
N TYR A 85 -8.95 6.01 2.05
CA TYR A 85 -8.73 4.85 2.92
C TYR A 85 -7.62 5.16 3.92
N TYR A 86 -7.66 4.45 5.05
CA TYR A 86 -6.68 4.54 6.12
C TYR A 86 -5.90 3.23 6.21
N LEU A 87 -4.59 3.32 6.09
CA LEU A 87 -3.68 2.19 6.22
C LEU A 87 -3.02 2.22 7.60
N LYS A 88 -3.31 1.20 8.40
CA LYS A 88 -2.58 0.92 9.64
C LYS A 88 -1.40 0.01 9.31
N VAL A 89 -0.20 0.50 9.58
CA VAL A 89 1.06 -0.26 9.49
C VAL A 89 1.47 -0.62 10.91
N GLY A 90 1.36 -1.89 11.25
CA GLY A 90 1.64 -2.38 12.61
C GLY A 90 2.76 -3.41 12.65
N THR A 91 3.49 -3.46 13.75
CA THR A 91 4.59 -4.40 13.96
C THR A 91 4.82 -4.66 15.45
N ASN A 92 5.47 -5.78 15.77
CA ASN A 92 6.01 -6.06 17.11
C ASN A 92 7.49 -5.65 17.24
N TYR A 93 8.10 -5.15 16.17
CA TYR A 93 9.50 -4.77 16.09
C TYR A 93 9.69 -3.24 16.10
N ASP A 94 10.90 -2.80 16.45
CA ASP A 94 11.30 -1.40 16.37
C ASP A 94 11.91 -1.09 15.00
N PHE A 95 11.10 -0.56 14.09
CA PHE A 95 11.57 -0.04 12.80
C PHE A 95 11.70 1.48 12.86
N PRO A 96 12.92 2.04 13.02
CA PRO A 96 13.14 3.50 13.05
C PRO A 96 12.89 4.15 11.68
N LYS A 97 12.91 3.37 10.61
CA LYS A 97 12.62 3.81 9.25
C LYS A 97 12.14 2.61 8.43
N GLN A 98 11.05 2.80 7.70
CA GLN A 98 10.52 1.87 6.70
C GLN A 98 9.83 2.66 5.59
N ASN A 99 9.79 2.11 4.39
CA ASN A 99 9.14 2.72 3.24
C ASN A 99 7.87 1.96 2.88
N ILE A 100 6.76 2.68 2.79
CA ILE A 100 5.48 2.15 2.35
C ILE A 100 5.16 2.72 0.98
N ARG A 101 4.82 1.86 0.02
CA ARG A 101 4.35 2.26 -1.31
C ARG A 101 2.94 1.75 -1.53
N VAL A 102 2.10 2.62 -2.08
CA VAL A 102 0.70 2.34 -2.43
C VAL A 102 0.52 2.68 -3.90
N PHE A 103 0.02 1.73 -4.69
CA PHE A 103 -0.19 1.92 -6.12
C PHE A 103 -1.26 1.00 -6.69
N ALA A 104 -1.91 1.42 -7.78
CA ALA A 104 -2.73 0.53 -8.58
C ALA A 104 -1.84 -0.24 -9.58
N PRO A 105 -2.22 -1.46 -9.99
CA PRO A 105 -1.67 -2.10 -11.17
C PRO A 105 -1.74 -1.15 -12.37
N PRO A 106 -0.73 -1.14 -13.26
CA PRO A 106 -0.80 -0.35 -14.47
C PRO A 106 -1.95 -0.85 -15.37
N THR A 107 -2.57 0.05 -16.13
CA THR A 107 -3.69 -0.33 -17.02
C THR A 107 -3.25 -1.25 -18.16
N ASN A 108 -1.96 -1.25 -18.51
CA ASN A 108 -1.36 -2.09 -19.55
C ASN A 108 -0.72 -3.38 -19.01
N ASP A 109 -1.18 -3.88 -17.86
CA ASP A 109 -0.65 -5.12 -17.25
C ASP A 109 -1.13 -6.39 -17.97
N GLU A 110 -2.23 -6.30 -18.72
CA GLU A 110 -2.73 -7.40 -19.54
C GLU A 110 -1.90 -7.57 -20.81
N CYS A 111 -1.55 -8.82 -21.13
CA CYS A 111 -0.71 -9.16 -22.29
C CYS A 111 -1.26 -8.62 -23.63
N ILE A 112 -2.58 -8.50 -23.75
CA ILE A 112 -3.25 -8.05 -24.97
C ILE A 112 -3.02 -6.55 -25.27
N ASP A 113 -2.87 -5.75 -24.22
CA ASP A 113 -2.66 -4.30 -24.30
C ASP A 113 -1.24 -3.90 -23.86
N ALA A 114 -0.33 -4.88 -23.77
CA ALA A 114 1.04 -4.66 -23.33
C ALA A 114 1.79 -3.76 -24.33
N VAL A 115 2.00 -2.51 -23.92
CA VAL A 115 2.83 -1.58 -24.68
C VAL A 115 4.31 -1.89 -24.40
N VAL A 116 5.10 -1.98 -25.48
CA VAL A 116 6.55 -2.15 -25.38
C VAL A 116 7.12 -0.95 -24.61
N ALA A 117 7.67 -1.20 -23.42
CA ALA A 117 8.39 -0.18 -22.67
C ALA A 117 9.49 0.42 -23.57
N PRO A 118 9.70 1.75 -23.56
CA PRO A 118 10.80 2.36 -24.31
C PRO A 118 12.09 1.65 -23.91
N ARG A 119 12.66 0.84 -24.82
CA ARG A 119 13.90 0.12 -24.53
C ARG A 119 14.99 1.17 -24.41
N ASP A 120 15.60 1.33 -23.24
CA ASP A 120 17.01 1.71 -23.22
C ASP A 120 17.75 0.53 -23.87
N GLN A 121 18.34 0.79 -25.05
CA GLN A 121 18.89 -0.22 -25.95
C GLN A 121 20.19 -0.84 -25.42
N ARG A 122 20.19 -1.41 -24.21
CA ARG A 122 21.32 -2.20 -23.71
C ARG A 122 20.89 -3.61 -23.31
N ARG A 123 20.71 -4.39 -24.38
CA ARG A 123 20.91 -5.84 -24.51
C ARG A 123 19.94 -6.75 -23.74
N CYS A 124 18.94 -7.24 -24.45
CA CYS A 124 18.55 -8.65 -24.33
C CYS A 124 19.32 -9.41 -25.42
N ARG A 125 20.13 -10.41 -25.04
CA ARG A 125 20.55 -11.47 -25.99
C ARG A 125 19.62 -12.66 -25.75
N CYS A 126 19.18 -13.27 -26.85
CA CYS A 126 18.63 -14.62 -26.86
C CYS A 126 19.66 -15.63 -26.33
#